data_AF-A0A7V9LE90-F1
#
_entry.id   AF-A0A7V9LE90-F1
#
_cell.length_a   1.000
_cell.length_b   1.000
_cell.length_c   1.000
_cell.angle_alpha   90.00
_cell.angle_beta   90.00
_cell.angle_gamma   90.00
#
_symmetry.space_group_name_H-M   'P 1'
#
loop_
_entity.id
_entity.type
_entity.pdbx_description
1 polymer ?
#
loop_
_entity_poly.entity_id
_entity_poly.type
_entity_poly.pdbx_seq_one_letter_code
_entity_poly.pdbx_strand_id
1 'polypeptide(L)'
;MKLALLLVVTAACTDFTDVTRSVCGNGLLELGEDCDTEAARCVRCAVTCDGPSDCPAGEYTCGNDGFCHAPGGQLAEPSAPVTFQADDLRVTDLDRDGAGDVVGVSKTSIIVRKGDATGALATQASFVTPAQSGPPAFGDLDGDGSIDVTLATPDGIVSFTSRFGTLSPVAIEAPIFAEDGQVLNFLRLFPIGKVELGGLIEVGGVVQLVTIVFGLGPEPRIDTVLPCATDLGVISPDDIALPTFDLYRVTAANAFDREVVVAFQTTSGKICVTSVHG
;
A
#
# COMPACT_ATOMS: atom_id res chain seq x y z
N MET A 1 68.90 -49.44 -3.83
CA MET A 1 68.30 -48.17 -4.29
C MET A 1 66.82 -48.16 -3.93
N LYS A 2 66.44 -47.38 -2.90
CA LYS A 2 65.11 -46.79 -2.65
C LYS A 2 65.22 -45.98 -1.36
N LEU A 3 65.55 -44.70 -1.50
CA LEU A 3 65.50 -43.71 -0.43
C LEU A 3 64.02 -43.34 -0.26
N ALA A 4 63.41 -43.71 0.86
CA ALA A 4 62.06 -43.27 1.20
C ALA A 4 62.17 -41.88 1.85
N LEU A 5 61.75 -40.85 1.12
CA LEU A 5 61.67 -39.48 1.61
C LEU A 5 60.41 -39.36 2.48
N LEU A 6 60.59 -39.28 3.80
CA LEU A 6 59.49 -39.07 4.74
C LEU A 6 59.17 -37.57 4.76
N LEU A 7 58.07 -37.18 4.11
CA LEU A 7 57.57 -35.81 4.13
C LEU A 7 56.84 -35.57 5.46
N VAL A 8 57.47 -34.83 6.37
CA VAL A 8 56.83 -34.38 7.61
C VAL A 8 55.99 -33.15 7.28
N VAL A 9 54.67 -33.31 7.23
CA VAL A 9 53.73 -32.18 7.11
C VAL A 9 53.57 -31.58 8.51
N THR A 10 54.22 -30.45 8.75
CA THR A 10 54.00 -29.66 9.96
C THR A 10 52.69 -28.88 9.78
N ALA A 11 51.62 -29.33 10.44
CA ALA A 11 50.44 -28.50 10.65
C ALA A 11 50.80 -27.41 11.66
N ALA A 12 50.98 -26.18 11.20
CA ALA A 12 51.11 -25.02 12.07
C ALA A 12 49.71 -24.44 12.31
N CYS A 13 49.22 -24.51 13.54
CA CYS A 13 48.08 -23.72 13.97
C CYS A 13 48.56 -22.28 14.15
N THR A 14 48.00 -21.35 13.39
CA THR A 14 48.19 -19.91 13.62
C THR A 14 47.04 -19.42 14.49
N ASP A 15 47.35 -19.04 15.73
CA ASP A 15 46.39 -18.32 16.56
C ASP A 15 46.17 -16.94 15.93
N PHE A 16 44.97 -16.70 15.43
CA PHE A 16 44.57 -15.36 15.00
C PHE A 16 44.41 -14.50 16.26
N THR A 17 44.91 -13.27 16.21
CA THR A 17 44.56 -12.27 17.21
C THR A 17 43.05 -12.11 17.23
N ASP A 18 42.44 -12.15 18.41
CA ASP A 18 41.00 -11.92 18.57
C ASP A 18 40.61 -10.63 17.86
N VAL A 19 39.68 -10.74 16.91
CA VAL A 19 39.08 -9.57 16.28
C VAL A 19 38.14 -8.96 17.32
N THR A 20 38.48 -7.74 17.76
CA THR A 20 37.65 -7.00 18.71
C THR A 20 36.28 -6.77 18.06
N ARG A 21 35.24 -7.35 18.66
CA ARG A 21 33.87 -7.18 18.19
C ARG A 21 33.32 -5.80 18.54
N SER A 22 32.38 -5.33 17.74
CA SER A 22 31.66 -4.06 17.86
C SER A 22 32.56 -2.85 17.70
N VAL A 23 33.46 -2.92 16.72
CA VAL A 23 34.44 -1.88 16.41
C VAL A 23 34.44 -1.63 14.91
N CYS A 24 34.01 -0.43 14.54
CA CYS A 24 34.06 0.05 13.16
C CYS A 24 35.48 0.15 12.58
N GLY A 25 35.60 -0.15 11.29
CA GLY A 25 36.83 -0.17 10.51
C GLY A 25 37.65 -1.44 10.68
N ASN A 26 37.13 -2.51 11.29
CA ASN A 26 37.89 -3.74 11.57
C ASN A 26 37.82 -4.80 10.43
N GLY A 27 37.06 -4.51 9.37
CA GLY A 27 36.78 -5.39 8.24
C GLY A 27 35.71 -6.46 8.47
N LEU A 28 34.99 -6.44 9.60
CA LEU A 28 33.91 -7.33 9.99
C LEU A 28 32.57 -6.57 10.08
N LEU A 29 31.61 -6.88 9.20
CA LEU A 29 30.25 -6.35 9.32
C LEU A 29 29.44 -7.16 10.36
N GLU A 30 29.15 -6.56 11.51
CA GLU A 30 28.45 -7.21 12.62
C GLU A 30 26.94 -6.90 12.71
N LEU A 31 26.26 -7.60 13.61
CA LEU A 31 24.83 -7.43 13.84
C LEU A 31 24.57 -6.08 14.53
N GLY A 32 23.97 -5.14 13.80
CA GLY A 32 23.78 -3.74 14.23
C GLY A 32 24.76 -2.74 13.59
N GLU A 33 25.61 -3.18 12.67
CA GLU A 33 26.47 -2.33 11.86
C GLU A 33 25.96 -2.33 10.39
N ASP A 34 25.81 -1.15 9.79
CA ASP A 34 25.44 -0.98 8.38
C ASP A 34 26.66 -0.84 7.47
N CYS A 35 27.81 -0.48 8.03
CA CYS A 35 29.10 -0.40 7.36
C CYS A 35 30.26 -0.65 8.32
N ASP A 36 31.36 -1.17 7.78
CA ASP A 36 32.57 -1.42 8.56
C ASP A 36 33.84 -1.06 7.77
N THR A 37 34.08 0.25 7.63
CA THR A 37 35.21 0.81 6.87
C THR A 37 35.74 2.09 7.53
N GLU A 38 36.98 2.49 7.27
CA GLU A 38 37.53 3.78 7.70
C GLU A 38 37.03 4.99 6.88
N ALA A 39 36.13 4.79 5.91
CA ALA A 39 35.63 5.87 5.08
C ALA A 39 34.91 6.93 5.92
N ALA A 40 35.14 8.22 5.65
CA ALA A 40 34.54 9.33 6.39
C ALA A 40 32.99 9.36 6.39
N ARG A 41 32.37 8.57 5.52
CA ARG A 41 30.91 8.40 5.42
C ARG A 41 30.37 7.34 6.38
N CYS A 42 31.22 6.44 6.90
CA CYS A 42 30.88 5.43 7.88
C CYS A 42 31.05 6.03 9.28
N VAL A 43 29.96 6.59 9.82
CA VAL A 43 29.93 7.29 11.11
C VAL A 43 29.12 6.46 12.09
N ARG A 44 29.76 5.95 13.16
CA ARG A 44 29.13 5.03 14.15
C ARG A 44 28.62 3.72 13.54
N CYS A 45 29.32 3.19 12.55
CA CYS A 45 28.91 1.98 11.81
C CYS A 45 27.62 2.14 11.04
N ALA A 46 27.24 3.37 10.73
CA ALA A 46 26.14 3.71 9.87
C ALA A 46 26.61 4.72 8.81
N VAL A 47 26.10 4.62 7.58
CA VAL A 47 26.43 5.60 6.54
C VAL A 47 25.44 6.74 6.62
N THR A 48 25.88 7.98 6.84
CA THR A 48 24.96 9.12 6.82
C THR A 48 24.45 9.39 5.41
N CYS A 49 23.18 9.75 5.27
CA CYS A 49 22.55 10.03 3.98
C CYS A 49 21.54 11.17 4.08
N ASP A 50 21.43 11.94 3.00
CA ASP A 50 20.33 12.88 2.75
C ASP A 50 19.32 12.29 1.75
N GLY A 51 19.71 11.23 1.04
CA GLY A 51 18.82 10.46 0.17
C GLY A 51 19.38 9.09 -0.23
N PRO A 52 18.60 8.29 -0.98
CA PRO A 52 18.96 6.90 -1.30
C PRO A 52 20.27 6.75 -2.07
N SER A 53 20.66 7.76 -2.86
CA SER A 53 21.89 7.76 -3.66
C SER A 53 23.17 7.86 -2.82
N ASP A 54 23.06 8.28 -1.57
CA ASP A 54 24.20 8.38 -0.67
C ASP A 54 24.58 7.02 -0.07
N CYS A 55 23.70 6.03 -0.21
CA CYS A 55 23.88 4.71 0.37
C CYS A 55 24.77 3.80 -0.48
N PRO A 56 25.58 2.92 0.14
CA PRO A 56 26.67 2.21 -0.54
C PRO A 56 26.23 1.24 -1.63
N ALA A 57 24.99 0.74 -1.56
CA ALA A 57 24.41 -0.18 -2.51
C ALA A 57 22.91 0.10 -2.71
N GLY A 58 22.36 -0.31 -3.86
CA GLY A 58 20.94 -0.10 -4.19
C GLY A 58 19.94 -0.89 -3.33
N GLU A 59 20.43 -1.74 -2.44
CA GLU A 59 19.61 -2.48 -1.47
C GLU A 59 19.41 -1.70 -0.16
N TYR A 60 20.25 -0.71 0.12
CA TYR A 60 20.15 0.12 1.32
C TYR A 60 19.09 1.21 1.11
N THR A 61 18.37 1.53 2.18
CA THR A 61 17.43 2.67 2.21
C THR A 61 17.94 3.71 3.18
N CYS A 62 17.88 4.98 2.79
CA CYS A 62 18.12 6.08 3.71
C CYS A 62 16.96 6.17 4.69
N GLY A 63 17.22 5.89 5.96
CA GLY A 63 16.25 6.01 7.04
C GLY A 63 15.97 7.47 7.39
N ASN A 64 14.83 7.70 8.03
CA ASN A 64 14.45 9.03 8.51
C ASN A 64 15.36 9.57 9.62
N ASP A 65 16.22 8.70 10.18
CA ASP A 65 17.29 9.06 11.12
C ASP A 65 18.55 9.60 10.42
N GLY A 66 18.55 9.70 9.09
CA GLY A 66 19.67 10.19 8.29
C GLY A 66 20.79 9.18 8.13
N PHE A 67 20.51 7.89 8.33
CA PHE A 67 21.45 6.80 8.17
C PHE A 67 20.96 5.77 7.13
N CYS A 68 21.87 5.18 6.38
CA CYS A 68 21.59 4.11 5.44
C CYS A 68 21.44 2.80 6.19
N HIS A 69 20.25 2.22 6.12
CA HIS A 69 19.95 0.92 6.70
C HIS A 69 20.06 -0.15 5.64
N ALA A 70 20.85 -1.20 5.91
CA ALA A 70 20.77 -2.42 5.13
C ALA A 70 19.42 -3.12 5.43
N PRO A 71 18.76 -3.76 4.45
CA PRO A 71 17.60 -4.58 4.70
C PRO A 71 18.02 -5.85 5.45
N GLY A 72 18.18 -5.75 6.77
CA GLY A 72 18.63 -6.84 7.64
C GLY A 72 17.60 -7.97 7.82
N GLY A 73 16.41 -7.82 7.24
CA GLY A 73 15.29 -8.77 7.37
C GLY A 73 14.70 -8.86 8.77
N GLN A 74 15.20 -8.06 9.71
CA GLN A 74 14.68 -7.94 11.07
C GLN A 74 13.82 -6.68 11.17
N LEU A 75 12.59 -6.85 11.65
CA LEU A 75 11.74 -5.72 12.01
C LEU A 75 12.22 -5.14 13.35
N ALA A 76 12.05 -3.83 13.51
CA ALA A 76 12.26 -3.19 14.81
C ALA A 76 11.34 -3.81 15.88
N GLU A 77 11.75 -3.74 17.15
CA GLU A 77 10.90 -4.15 18.25
C GLU A 77 9.57 -3.39 18.22
N PRO A 78 8.42 -4.07 18.39
CA PRO A 78 7.13 -3.41 18.36
C PRO A 78 7.04 -2.28 19.39
N SER A 79 6.55 -1.13 18.97
CA SER A 79 6.16 -0.05 19.89
C SER A 79 4.93 -0.46 20.71
N ALA A 80 4.57 0.34 21.72
CA ALA A 80 3.41 0.06 22.56
C ALA A 80 2.13 -0.02 21.71
N PRO A 81 1.24 -1.02 21.95
CA PRO A 81 0.06 -1.19 21.13
C PRO A 81 -0.88 0.02 21.27
N VAL A 82 -1.42 0.47 20.14
CA VAL A 82 -2.41 1.54 20.09
C VAL A 82 -3.75 0.97 19.62
N THR A 83 -4.81 1.27 20.36
CA THR A 83 -6.17 0.83 20.02
C THR A 83 -6.96 1.95 19.36
N PHE A 84 -7.60 1.65 18.25
CA PHE A 84 -8.59 2.51 17.60
C PHE A 84 -9.65 1.64 16.91
N GLN A 85 -10.82 2.21 16.66
CA GLN A 85 -11.91 1.51 15.99
C GLN A 85 -11.75 1.66 14.47
N ALA A 86 -11.56 0.54 13.78
CA ALA A 86 -11.48 0.47 12.33
C ALA A 86 -11.99 -0.90 11.86
N ASP A 87 -12.76 -0.90 10.78
CA ASP A 87 -13.22 -2.08 10.06
C ASP A 87 -12.21 -2.48 8.97
N ASP A 88 -11.50 -1.49 8.38
CA ASP A 88 -10.36 -1.69 7.48
C ASP A 88 -9.27 -0.64 7.76
N LEU A 89 -8.01 -0.93 7.43
CA LEU A 89 -6.89 -0.02 7.63
C LEU A 89 -5.84 -0.12 6.52
N ARG A 90 -5.11 0.97 6.28
CA ARG A 90 -3.92 0.99 5.43
C ARG A 90 -2.77 1.71 6.11
N VAL A 91 -1.56 1.29 5.78
CA VAL A 91 -0.31 1.93 6.19
C VAL A 91 0.21 2.74 5.01
N THR A 92 0.57 4.00 5.24
CA THR A 92 1.12 4.93 4.23
C THR A 92 1.98 5.98 4.92
N ASP A 93 2.83 6.69 4.19
CA ASP A 93 3.37 7.97 4.67
C ASP A 93 2.40 9.09 4.23
N LEU A 94 1.52 9.54 5.13
CA LEU A 94 0.46 10.50 4.79
C LEU A 94 1.01 11.92 4.76
N ASP A 95 1.91 12.28 5.68
CA ASP A 95 2.44 13.63 5.82
C ASP A 95 3.85 13.85 5.30
N ARG A 96 4.44 12.81 4.72
CA ARG A 96 5.72 12.80 4.01
C ARG A 96 6.88 13.13 4.93
N ASP A 97 6.76 12.71 6.18
CA ASP A 97 7.84 12.78 7.15
C ASP A 97 8.76 11.55 7.10
N GLY A 98 8.46 10.55 6.25
CA GLY A 98 9.24 9.32 6.11
C GLY A 98 8.90 8.25 7.15
N ALA A 99 7.96 8.50 8.07
CA ALA A 99 7.42 7.52 8.99
C ALA A 99 6.11 6.90 8.46
N GLY A 100 5.84 5.67 8.88
CA GLY A 100 4.60 4.99 8.52
C GLY A 100 3.43 5.48 9.37
N ASP A 101 2.43 6.08 8.72
CA ASP A 101 1.13 6.43 9.27
C ASP A 101 0.11 5.31 9.05
N VAL A 102 -0.95 5.31 9.86
CA VAL A 102 -2.07 4.39 9.72
C VAL A 102 -3.37 5.15 9.52
N VAL A 103 -4.05 4.84 8.41
CA VAL A 103 -5.40 5.32 8.11
C VAL A 103 -6.38 4.17 8.39
N GLY A 104 -7.16 4.29 9.45
CA GLY A 104 -8.24 3.37 9.80
C GLY A 104 -9.61 3.92 9.40
N VAL A 105 -10.48 3.07 8.89
CA VAL A 105 -11.83 3.44 8.49
C VAL A 105 -12.83 2.52 9.18
N SER A 106 -13.86 3.10 9.79
CA SER A 106 -15.04 2.41 10.29
C SER A 106 -16.28 2.85 9.52
N LYS A 107 -17.42 2.18 9.75
CA LYS A 107 -18.72 2.56 9.16
C LYS A 107 -19.11 4.04 9.27
N THR A 108 -18.60 4.78 10.26
CA THR A 108 -18.99 6.18 10.51
C THR A 108 -17.81 7.10 10.82
N SER A 109 -16.57 6.63 10.68
CA SER A 109 -15.41 7.48 10.93
C SER A 109 -14.18 7.08 10.13
N ILE A 110 -13.29 8.04 9.94
CA ILE A 110 -11.89 7.81 9.56
C ILE A 110 -11.02 8.26 10.73
N ILE A 111 -10.05 7.44 11.11
CA ILE A 111 -9.05 7.75 12.13
C ILE A 111 -7.68 7.69 11.46
N VAL A 112 -6.91 8.76 11.58
CA VAL A 112 -5.52 8.79 11.15
C VAL A 112 -4.64 8.78 12.40
N ARG A 113 -3.69 7.85 12.43
CA ARG A 113 -2.63 7.76 13.43
C ARG A 113 -1.31 8.06 12.73
N LYS A 114 -0.64 9.15 13.11
CA LYS A 114 0.65 9.48 12.53
C LYS A 114 1.78 8.78 13.25
N GLY A 115 2.67 8.17 12.49
CA GLY A 115 3.92 7.62 12.97
C GLY A 115 4.89 8.72 13.39
N ASP A 116 5.95 8.32 14.08
CA ASP A 116 7.14 9.14 14.27
C ASP A 116 8.37 8.31 13.91
N ALA A 117 9.55 8.92 13.97
CA ALA A 117 10.82 8.24 13.66
C ALA A 117 11.11 7.01 14.55
N THR A 118 10.39 6.82 15.66
CA THR A 118 10.51 5.64 16.53
C THR A 118 9.52 4.52 16.18
N GLY A 119 8.64 4.76 15.21
CA GLY A 119 7.52 3.86 14.87
C GLY A 119 6.36 3.93 15.86
N ALA A 120 6.29 4.96 16.71
CA ALA A 120 5.17 5.17 17.61
C ALA A 120 4.04 5.93 16.91
N LEU A 121 2.81 5.45 17.06
CA LEU A 121 1.61 6.07 16.48
C LEU A 121 1.06 7.17 17.42
N ALA A 122 1.73 8.33 17.43
CA ALA A 122 1.56 9.35 18.47
C ALA A 122 0.40 10.33 18.22
N THR A 123 0.25 10.86 17.01
CA THR A 123 -0.78 11.89 16.72
C THR A 123 -2.04 11.26 16.17
N GLN A 124 -3.22 11.71 16.65
CA GLN A 124 -4.51 11.25 16.16
C GLN A 124 -5.30 12.38 15.50
N ALA A 125 -5.79 12.14 14.29
CA ALA A 125 -6.92 12.86 13.73
C ALA A 125 -8.13 11.92 13.62
N SER A 126 -9.33 12.45 13.79
CA SER A 126 -10.58 11.70 13.64
C SER A 126 -11.57 12.54 12.87
N PHE A 127 -12.20 11.92 11.88
CA PHE A 127 -13.19 12.52 11.01
C PHE A 127 -14.48 11.74 11.16
N VAL A 128 -15.59 12.43 11.42
CA VAL A 128 -16.92 11.83 11.32
C VAL A 128 -17.28 11.78 9.84
N THR A 129 -17.73 10.63 9.38
CA THR A 129 -18.15 10.41 8.01
C THR A 129 -19.63 10.06 7.95
N PRO A 130 -20.30 10.26 6.80
CA PRO A 130 -21.61 9.66 6.59
C PRO A 130 -21.55 8.14 6.79
N ALA A 131 -22.69 7.54 7.14
CA ALA A 131 -22.77 6.10 7.27
C ALA A 131 -22.43 5.44 5.93
N GLN A 132 -21.44 4.55 5.95
CA GLN A 132 -20.98 3.86 4.76
C GLN A 132 -21.98 2.77 4.35
N SER A 133 -22.26 2.68 3.06
CA SER A 133 -23.10 1.64 2.45
C SER A 133 -22.29 0.43 1.98
N GLY A 134 -20.98 0.59 1.80
CA GLY A 134 -20.07 -0.46 1.34
C GLY A 134 -18.65 -0.29 1.90
N PRO A 135 -17.71 -1.18 1.52
CA PRO A 135 -16.32 -1.10 1.98
C PRO A 135 -15.62 0.15 1.43
N PRO A 136 -14.67 0.74 2.19
CA PRO A 136 -13.88 1.86 1.70
C PRO A 136 -12.95 1.44 0.57
N ALA A 137 -12.64 2.39 -0.30
CA ALA A 137 -11.62 2.28 -1.32
C ALA A 137 -10.41 3.13 -0.93
N PHE A 138 -9.22 2.61 -1.18
CA PHE A 138 -7.96 3.29 -0.89
C PHE A 138 -7.12 3.43 -2.15
N GLY A 139 -6.51 4.59 -2.36
CA GLY A 139 -5.53 4.81 -3.43
C GLY A 139 -5.25 6.30 -3.64
N ASP A 140 -4.35 6.61 -4.56
CA ASP A 140 -3.89 7.98 -4.83
C ASP A 140 -4.78 8.65 -5.89
N LEU A 141 -5.71 9.50 -5.45
CA LEU A 141 -6.69 10.21 -6.29
C LEU A 141 -6.16 11.58 -6.72
N ASP A 142 -5.43 12.30 -5.87
CA ASP A 142 -4.86 13.60 -6.26
C ASP A 142 -3.47 13.50 -6.90
N GLY A 143 -2.86 12.31 -6.86
CA GLY A 143 -1.61 11.98 -7.53
C GLY A 143 -0.38 12.44 -6.77
N ASP A 144 -0.48 12.49 -5.45
CA ASP A 144 0.51 13.06 -4.56
C ASP A 144 1.41 12.01 -3.91
N GLY A 145 1.11 10.72 -4.16
CA GLY A 145 1.85 9.56 -3.71
C GLY A 145 1.44 9.03 -2.33
N SER A 146 0.58 9.74 -1.61
CA SER A 146 0.01 9.34 -0.34
C SER A 146 -1.38 8.73 -0.55
N ILE A 147 -1.91 8.05 0.47
CA ILE A 147 -3.20 7.34 0.35
C ILE A 147 -4.38 8.29 0.55
N ASP A 148 -5.30 8.27 -0.41
CA ASP A 148 -6.62 8.88 -0.29
C ASP A 148 -7.66 7.81 0.06
N VAL A 149 -8.82 8.26 0.54
CA VAL A 149 -9.92 7.40 0.97
C VAL A 149 -11.20 7.79 0.24
N THR A 150 -11.86 6.81 -0.37
CA THR A 150 -13.19 6.99 -0.96
C THR A 150 -14.20 6.09 -0.30
N LEU A 151 -15.35 6.65 0.05
CA LEU A 151 -16.44 5.99 0.77
C LEU A 151 -17.70 5.97 -0.07
N ALA A 152 -18.29 4.79 -0.23
CA ALA A 152 -19.67 4.66 -0.70
C ALA A 152 -20.64 4.95 0.45
N THR A 153 -21.65 5.75 0.18
CA THR A 153 -22.72 6.13 1.12
C THR A 153 -24.07 5.87 0.44
N PRO A 154 -25.19 5.84 1.20
CA PRO A 154 -26.52 5.76 0.60
C PRO A 154 -26.84 6.90 -0.38
N ASP A 155 -26.17 8.05 -0.21
CA ASP A 155 -26.43 9.27 -0.98
C ASP A 155 -25.38 9.56 -2.06
N GLY A 156 -24.49 8.60 -2.37
CA GLY A 156 -23.41 8.78 -3.36
C GLY A 156 -22.03 8.44 -2.82
N ILE A 157 -21.01 9.15 -3.29
CA ILE A 157 -19.60 8.90 -2.93
C ILE A 157 -18.99 10.11 -2.23
N VAL A 158 -18.18 9.86 -1.21
CA VAL A 158 -17.40 10.88 -0.50
C VAL A 158 -15.92 10.50 -0.52
N SER A 159 -15.07 11.39 -1.02
CA SER A 159 -13.62 11.19 -1.04
C SER A 159 -12.90 12.13 -0.08
N PHE A 160 -11.78 11.68 0.47
CA PHE A 160 -10.85 12.44 1.27
C PHE A 160 -9.47 12.33 0.65
N THR A 161 -8.80 13.46 0.37
CA THR A 161 -7.43 13.44 -0.17
C THR A 161 -6.39 13.97 0.80
N SER A 162 -5.15 13.53 0.63
CA SER A 162 -4.02 13.76 1.53
C SER A 162 -3.10 14.92 1.17
N ARG A 163 -3.42 15.71 0.13
CA ARG A 163 -2.61 16.81 -0.43
C ARG A 163 -1.71 17.62 0.52
N PHE A 164 -2.16 17.88 1.74
CA PHE A 164 -1.47 18.73 2.73
C PHE A 164 -0.95 17.96 3.95
N GLY A 165 -0.67 16.66 3.81
CA GLY A 165 -0.24 15.81 4.91
C GLY A 165 -1.34 15.52 5.94
N THR A 166 -2.59 15.70 5.53
CA THR A 166 -3.79 15.40 6.30
C THR A 166 -4.92 15.10 5.34
N LEU A 167 -5.75 14.12 5.70
CA LEU A 167 -6.98 13.85 4.97
C LEU A 167 -7.92 15.05 5.08
N SER A 168 -8.41 15.50 3.93
CA SER A 168 -9.39 16.58 3.81
C SER A 168 -10.49 16.14 2.85
N PRO A 169 -11.78 16.42 3.15
CA PRO A 169 -12.85 16.04 2.26
C PRO A 169 -12.73 16.77 0.92
N VAL A 170 -12.81 16.01 -0.17
CA VAL A 170 -13.09 16.54 -1.51
C VAL A 170 -14.61 16.66 -1.66
N ALA A 171 -15.06 17.63 -2.46
CA ALA A 171 -16.48 17.90 -2.64
C ALA A 171 -17.28 16.60 -2.83
N ILE A 172 -18.40 16.50 -2.11
CA ILE A 172 -19.34 15.39 -2.16
C ILE A 172 -19.88 15.33 -3.59
N GLU A 173 -19.62 14.24 -4.29
CA GLU A 173 -20.27 13.96 -5.56
C GLU A 173 -21.74 13.62 -5.23
N ALA A 174 -22.66 14.30 -5.92
CA ALA A 174 -24.10 14.11 -5.81
C ALA A 174 -24.49 12.61 -5.88
N PRO A 175 -25.70 12.21 -5.45
CA PRO A 175 -26.13 10.83 -5.57
C PRO A 175 -25.90 10.31 -6.99
N ILE A 176 -25.10 9.24 -7.07
CA ILE A 176 -24.71 8.61 -8.31
C ILE A 176 -25.82 7.62 -8.66
N PHE A 177 -26.51 7.88 -9.75
CA PHE A 177 -27.61 7.06 -10.23
C PHE A 177 -27.19 6.25 -11.46
N ALA A 178 -27.74 5.05 -11.60
CA ALA A 178 -27.75 4.32 -12.86
C ALA A 178 -28.59 5.06 -13.91
N GLU A 179 -28.46 4.67 -15.19
CA GLU A 179 -29.25 5.26 -16.29
C GLU A 179 -30.77 5.19 -16.05
N ASP A 180 -31.24 4.20 -15.29
CA ASP A 180 -32.65 4.00 -14.94
C ASP A 180 -33.11 4.82 -13.71
N GLY A 181 -32.21 5.64 -13.14
CA GLY A 181 -32.47 6.48 -11.96
C GLY A 181 -32.38 5.75 -10.62
N GLN A 182 -31.96 4.48 -10.60
CA GLN A 182 -31.71 3.76 -9.35
C GLN A 182 -30.38 4.21 -8.72
N VAL A 183 -30.34 4.26 -7.38
CA VAL A 183 -29.09 4.52 -6.65
C VAL A 183 -28.15 3.35 -6.84
N LEU A 184 -26.88 3.63 -7.12
CA LEU A 184 -25.86 2.59 -7.21
C LEU A 184 -25.54 2.01 -5.83
N ASN A 185 -25.77 0.70 -5.65
CA ASN A 185 -25.38 -0.01 -4.44
C ASN A 185 -23.98 -0.62 -4.62
N PHE A 186 -22.95 -0.05 -3.99
CA PHE A 186 -21.57 -0.52 -4.13
C PHE A 186 -21.29 -1.73 -3.24
N LEU A 187 -21.06 -2.89 -3.86
CA LEU A 187 -20.52 -4.09 -3.21
C LEU A 187 -19.00 -3.95 -3.01
N ARG A 188 -18.32 -3.33 -3.97
CA ARG A 188 -16.90 -2.95 -3.92
C ARG A 188 -16.69 -1.62 -4.63
N LEU A 189 -15.73 -0.85 -4.15
CA LEU A 189 -15.27 0.38 -4.77
C LEU A 189 -13.73 0.36 -4.84
N PHE A 190 -13.16 0.90 -5.90
CA PHE A 190 -11.70 0.94 -6.08
C PHE A 190 -11.27 2.09 -6.99
N PRO A 191 -10.11 2.70 -6.74
CA PRO A 191 -9.56 3.72 -7.63
C PRO A 191 -8.92 3.10 -8.87
N ILE A 192 -9.34 3.56 -10.05
CA ILE A 192 -8.69 3.27 -11.33
C ILE A 192 -7.62 4.32 -11.58
N GLY A 193 -7.99 5.59 -11.40
CA GLY A 193 -7.08 6.70 -11.60
C GLY A 193 -7.33 7.90 -10.72
N LYS A 194 -6.88 9.08 -11.17
CA LYS A 194 -6.96 10.32 -10.38
C LYS A 194 -8.40 10.82 -10.30
N VAL A 195 -9.11 10.67 -11.41
CA VAL A 195 -10.51 11.10 -11.55
C VAL A 195 -11.41 9.95 -11.96
N GLU A 196 -10.89 8.72 -11.98
CA GLU A 196 -11.59 7.51 -12.38
C GLU A 196 -11.73 6.54 -11.20
N LEU A 197 -12.97 6.19 -10.86
CA LEU A 197 -13.29 5.12 -9.92
C LEU A 197 -13.91 3.95 -10.67
N GLY A 198 -13.63 2.75 -10.19
CA GLY A 198 -14.34 1.54 -10.57
C GLY A 198 -15.09 0.97 -9.38
N GLY A 199 -16.15 0.23 -9.65
CA GLY A 199 -16.91 -0.44 -8.61
C GLY A 199 -17.56 -1.72 -9.10
N LEU A 200 -17.81 -2.63 -8.16
CA LEU A 200 -18.75 -3.71 -8.33
C LEU A 200 -20.04 -3.26 -7.66
N ILE A 201 -21.10 -3.11 -8.44
CA ILE A 201 -22.38 -2.57 -7.99
C ILE A 201 -23.50 -3.59 -8.17
N GLU A 202 -24.58 -3.40 -7.40
CA GLU A 202 -25.84 -4.10 -7.54
C GLU A 202 -26.92 -3.09 -7.95
N VAL A 203 -27.61 -3.38 -9.05
CA VAL A 203 -28.72 -2.57 -9.57
C VAL A 203 -29.82 -3.52 -10.02
N GLY A 204 -31.01 -3.38 -9.45
CA GLY A 204 -32.15 -4.25 -9.78
C GLY A 204 -31.90 -5.75 -9.56
N GLY A 205 -31.08 -6.13 -8.57
CA GLY A 205 -30.71 -7.53 -8.32
C GLY A 205 -29.68 -8.11 -9.29
N VAL A 206 -29.04 -7.26 -10.11
CA VAL A 206 -28.01 -7.64 -11.08
C VAL A 206 -26.69 -6.99 -10.71
N VAL A 207 -25.63 -7.78 -10.72
CA VAL A 207 -24.28 -7.29 -10.49
C VAL A 207 -23.72 -6.73 -11.78
N GLN A 208 -23.19 -5.51 -11.70
CA GLN A 208 -22.53 -4.82 -12.80
C GLN A 208 -21.17 -4.30 -12.34
N LEU A 209 -20.23 -4.15 -13.27
CA LEU A 209 -19.08 -3.29 -13.06
C LEU A 209 -19.45 -1.88 -13.50
N VAL A 210 -19.05 -0.89 -12.71
CA VAL A 210 -19.21 0.52 -13.05
C VAL A 210 -17.85 1.19 -13.16
N THR A 211 -17.71 2.06 -14.14
CA THR A 211 -16.64 3.06 -14.22
C THR A 211 -17.28 4.44 -14.03
N ILE A 212 -16.68 5.27 -13.19
CA ILE A 212 -17.14 6.63 -12.89
C ILE A 212 -15.97 7.57 -13.17
N VAL A 213 -16.17 8.52 -14.07
CA VAL A 213 -15.15 9.50 -14.46
C VAL A 213 -15.62 10.91 -14.10
N PHE A 214 -14.85 11.56 -13.23
CA PHE A 214 -15.10 12.90 -12.73
C PHE A 214 -14.44 13.98 -13.59
N GLY A 215 -14.95 15.22 -13.52
CA GLY A 215 -14.31 16.39 -14.13
C GLY A 215 -14.45 16.54 -15.65
N LEU A 216 -15.27 15.71 -16.32
CA LEU A 216 -15.58 15.83 -17.75
C LEU A 216 -16.76 16.79 -18.05
N GLY A 217 -17.41 17.33 -17.02
CA GLY A 217 -18.61 18.16 -17.14
C GLY A 217 -19.19 18.54 -15.78
N PRO A 218 -20.44 19.04 -15.73
CA PRO A 218 -21.13 19.35 -14.47
C PRO A 218 -21.55 18.09 -13.68
N GLU A 219 -21.64 16.94 -14.35
CA GLU A 219 -21.99 15.64 -13.78
C GLU A 219 -20.91 14.61 -14.15
N PRO A 220 -20.67 13.59 -13.31
CA PRO A 220 -19.77 12.49 -13.64
C PRO A 220 -20.29 11.67 -14.83
N ARG A 221 -19.37 11.14 -15.63
CA ARG A 221 -19.69 10.10 -16.62
C ARG A 221 -19.71 8.75 -15.90
N ILE A 222 -20.77 7.98 -16.11
CA ILE A 222 -20.99 6.67 -15.50
C ILE A 222 -21.22 5.67 -16.63
N ASP A 223 -20.43 4.61 -16.67
CA ASP A 223 -20.61 3.50 -17.61
C ASP A 223 -20.72 2.20 -16.83
N THR A 224 -21.71 1.36 -17.17
CA THR A 224 -21.87 0.05 -16.55
C THR A 224 -21.79 -1.08 -17.56
N VAL A 225 -21.23 -2.22 -17.12
CA VAL A 225 -21.10 -3.43 -17.93
C VAL A 225 -21.42 -4.67 -17.10
N LEU A 226 -21.97 -5.70 -17.74
CA LEU A 226 -22.17 -7.00 -17.11
C LEU A 226 -20.84 -7.78 -17.08
N PRO A 227 -20.27 -8.05 -15.89
CA PRO A 227 -19.00 -8.75 -15.79
C PRO A 227 -19.12 -10.20 -16.28
N CYS A 228 -18.23 -10.60 -17.19
CA CYS A 228 -18.16 -11.98 -17.70
C CYS A 228 -19.48 -12.53 -18.27
N ALA A 229 -20.33 -11.66 -18.82
CA ALA A 229 -21.68 -12.04 -19.27
C ALA A 229 -21.68 -13.16 -20.31
N THR A 230 -20.64 -13.25 -21.15
CA THR A 230 -20.48 -14.30 -22.16
C THR A 230 -20.36 -15.69 -21.55
N ASP A 231 -19.64 -15.81 -20.42
CA ASP A 231 -19.30 -17.11 -19.81
C ASP A 231 -20.19 -17.45 -18.62
N LEU A 232 -20.62 -16.44 -17.86
CA LEU A 232 -21.37 -16.60 -16.60
C LEU A 232 -22.83 -16.15 -16.72
N GLY A 233 -23.20 -15.42 -17.77
CA GLY A 233 -24.52 -14.80 -17.87
C GLY A 233 -24.70 -13.65 -16.88
N VAL A 234 -25.96 -13.38 -16.52
CA VAL A 234 -26.31 -12.38 -15.51
C VAL A 234 -26.00 -12.94 -14.13
N ILE A 235 -25.22 -12.19 -13.35
CA ILE A 235 -24.80 -12.57 -12.00
C ILE A 235 -25.69 -11.85 -10.98
N SER A 236 -26.29 -12.59 -10.06
CA SER A 236 -27.02 -12.03 -8.91
C SER A 236 -26.06 -11.75 -7.76
N PRO A 237 -26.34 -10.75 -6.88
CA PRO A 237 -25.50 -10.44 -5.72
C PRO A 237 -25.28 -11.64 -4.79
N ASP A 238 -26.25 -12.54 -4.64
CA ASP A 238 -26.13 -13.76 -3.84
C ASP A 238 -25.19 -14.81 -4.43
N ASP A 239 -24.84 -14.71 -5.72
CA ASP A 239 -23.93 -15.65 -6.40
C ASP A 239 -22.48 -15.14 -6.39
N ILE A 240 -22.14 -14.06 -5.68
CA ILE A 240 -20.77 -13.54 -5.62
C ILE A 240 -20.08 -13.89 -4.30
N ALA A 241 -18.91 -14.51 -4.38
CA ALA A 241 -18.01 -14.66 -3.25
C ALA A 241 -17.11 -13.43 -3.10
N LEU A 242 -17.63 -12.34 -2.50
CA LEU A 242 -16.90 -11.07 -2.34
C LEU A 242 -15.49 -11.17 -1.72
N PRO A 243 -15.20 -12.10 -0.78
CA PRO A 243 -13.83 -12.30 -0.27
C PRO A 243 -12.81 -12.74 -1.31
N THR A 244 -13.25 -13.25 -2.47
CA THR A 244 -12.39 -13.66 -3.59
C THR A 244 -12.18 -12.55 -4.61
N PHE A 245 -12.75 -11.36 -4.39
CA PHE A 245 -12.57 -10.25 -5.31
C PHE A 245 -11.19 -9.65 -5.14
N ASP A 246 -10.41 -9.77 -6.22
CA ASP A 246 -9.06 -9.28 -6.39
C ASP A 246 -9.01 -8.20 -7.47
N LEU A 247 -8.08 -7.27 -7.28
CA LEU A 247 -7.87 -6.12 -8.15
C LEU A 247 -6.39 -6.05 -8.55
N TYR A 248 -6.12 -6.08 -9.85
CA TYR A 248 -4.77 -6.02 -10.38
C TYR A 248 -4.61 -4.80 -11.28
N ARG A 249 -3.73 -3.87 -10.89
CA ARG A 249 -3.34 -2.75 -11.75
C ARG A 249 -2.33 -3.25 -12.78
N VAL A 250 -2.69 -3.20 -14.06
CA VAL A 250 -1.86 -3.72 -15.16
C VAL A 250 -0.90 -2.65 -15.67
N THR A 251 -1.34 -1.40 -15.64
CA THR A 251 -0.58 -0.24 -16.16
C THR A 251 0.08 0.54 -15.03
N ALA A 252 1.24 1.15 -15.31
CA ALA A 252 1.93 2.02 -14.36
C ALA A 252 1.05 3.19 -13.92
N ALA A 253 1.24 3.70 -12.69
CA ALA A 253 0.40 4.76 -12.10
C ALA A 253 0.34 6.05 -12.94
N ASN A 254 1.31 6.29 -13.83
CA ASN A 254 1.40 7.45 -14.70
C ASN A 254 0.97 7.19 -16.15
N ALA A 255 0.44 6.00 -16.46
CA ALA A 255 -0.08 5.70 -17.80
C ALA A 255 -1.36 6.50 -18.07
N PHE A 256 -1.50 6.93 -19.34
CA PHE A 256 -2.72 7.60 -19.82
C PHE A 256 -3.88 6.62 -19.93
N ASP A 257 -3.64 5.43 -20.46
CA ASP A 257 -4.61 4.32 -20.41
C ASP A 257 -4.40 3.58 -19.09
N ARG A 258 -5.34 3.72 -18.16
CA ARG A 258 -5.32 2.98 -16.90
C ARG A 258 -6.20 1.75 -17.03
N GLU A 259 -5.57 0.59 -16.93
CA GLU A 259 -6.25 -0.70 -17.00
C GLU A 259 -6.14 -1.43 -15.67
N VAL A 260 -7.29 -1.86 -15.19
CA VAL A 260 -7.41 -2.65 -13.98
C VAL A 260 -8.13 -3.95 -14.30
N VAL A 261 -7.51 -5.07 -13.95
CA VAL A 261 -8.14 -6.39 -14.04
C VAL A 261 -8.83 -6.67 -12.71
N VAL A 262 -10.11 -6.99 -12.79
CA VAL A 262 -10.90 -7.49 -11.67
C VAL A 262 -11.05 -9.00 -11.83
N ALA A 263 -10.89 -9.73 -10.73
CA ALA A 263 -11.15 -11.16 -10.68
C ALA A 263 -11.99 -11.48 -9.45
N PHE A 264 -12.98 -12.37 -9.59
CA PHE A 264 -13.74 -12.89 -8.45
C PHE A 264 -14.34 -14.25 -8.78
N GLN A 265 -14.80 -14.95 -7.75
CA GLN A 265 -15.48 -16.23 -7.89
C GLN A 265 -16.98 -16.09 -7.63
N THR A 266 -17.76 -16.90 -8.35
CA THR A 266 -19.15 -17.15 -8.00
C THR A 266 -19.24 -18.10 -6.81
N THR A 267 -20.39 -18.18 -6.14
CA THR A 267 -20.59 -19.14 -5.04
C THR A 267 -20.48 -20.60 -5.51
N SER A 268 -20.74 -20.85 -6.79
CA SER A 268 -20.54 -22.14 -7.45
C SER A 268 -19.09 -22.43 -7.86
N GLY A 269 -18.14 -21.53 -7.58
CA GLY A 269 -16.71 -21.70 -7.85
C GLY A 269 -16.29 -21.39 -9.28
N LYS A 270 -17.15 -20.79 -10.10
CA LYS A 270 -16.75 -20.28 -11.42
C LYS A 270 -15.98 -18.97 -11.24
N ILE A 271 -15.00 -18.71 -12.09
CA ILE A 271 -14.17 -17.51 -12.01
C ILE A 271 -14.64 -16.51 -13.07
N CYS A 272 -14.82 -15.25 -12.66
CA CYS A 272 -14.90 -14.12 -13.56
C CYS A 272 -13.56 -13.37 -13.54
N VAL A 273 -12.99 -13.12 -14.73
CA VAL A 273 -11.85 -12.22 -14.90
C VAL A 273 -12.18 -11.28 -16.04
N THR A 274 -12.13 -9.96 -15.80
CA THR A 274 -12.37 -8.95 -16.83
C THR A 274 -11.55 -7.70 -16.56
N SER A 275 -11.31 -6.90 -17.59
CA SER A 275 -10.67 -5.59 -17.46
C SER A 275 -11.72 -4.49 -17.31
N VAL A 276 -11.32 -3.43 -16.61
CA VAL A 276 -12.00 -2.14 -16.53
C VAL A 276 -10.99 -1.10 -17.02
N HIS A 277 -11.44 -0.25 -17.94
CA HIS A 277 -10.65 0.83 -18.50
C HIS A 277 -11.16 2.16 -17.93
N GLY A 278 -10.22 3.00 -17.49
CA GLY A 278 -10.46 4.41 -17.13
C GLY A 278 -10.50 5.30 -18.35
#